data_AF-A0AAN8WLD8-F1
#
_entry.id   AF-A0AAN8WLD8-F1
#
_cell.length_a   1.000
_cell.length_b   1.000
_cell.length_c   1.000
_cell.angle_alpha   90.00
_cell.angle_beta   90.00
_cell.angle_gamma   90.00
#
_symmetry.space_group_name_H-M   'P 1'
#
loop_
_entity.id
_entity.type
_entity.pdbx_description
1 polymer ?
#
loop_
_entity_poly.entity_id
_entity_poly.type
_entity_poly.pdbx_seq_one_letter_code
_entity_poly.pdbx_strand_id
1 'polypeptide(L)'
;RYREFYQCDFDIAGQYDPMIPDAECVQLVHQVLTKLGLGDFTIKINHRKILDGVFGACGVPAEKFRPICSAVDKLDKMPWEDVRKEMVMEKGLDGNVADDIGKYVQQSGRDDLIEKLKCDPILKDSAAAQAGLADLTLLFEYCKCLGVDTYLVFDMGLARGLDYYTGVIYEAILSAGQTENEEGSVGSVAGGGRYDGLVGMFDPKKKTVPCVGVSFGIERLFAIQERKQRIETGKVCDIESKAIAAYAMNE
;
A
#
# COMPACT_ATOMS: atom_id res chain seq x y z
N ARG A 1 9.01 5.27 20.67
CA ARG A 1 10.09 4.43 20.12
C ARG A 1 10.17 4.66 18.61
N TYR A 2 11.17 5.38 18.09
CA TYR A 2 11.30 5.64 16.63
C TYR A 2 12.63 5.16 16.02
N ARG A 3 13.55 4.63 16.84
CA ARG A 3 14.85 4.09 16.41
C ARG A 3 14.94 2.55 16.50
N GLU A 4 14.14 1.97 17.38
CA GLU A 4 13.94 0.54 17.56
C GLU A 4 12.43 0.35 17.72
N PHE A 5 11.82 -0.52 16.91
CA PHE A 5 10.39 -0.78 16.89
C PHE A 5 10.12 -2.18 16.35
N TYR A 6 8.98 -2.76 16.72
CA TYR A 6 8.58 -4.08 16.25
C TYR A 6 7.87 -4.01 14.89
N GLN A 7 8.21 -4.97 14.03
CA GLN A 7 7.47 -5.33 12.84
C GLN A 7 6.96 -6.76 13.00
N CYS A 8 5.75 -7.03 12.52
CA CYS A 8 5.22 -8.38 12.43
C CYS A 8 4.99 -8.66 10.95
N ASP A 9 5.84 -9.51 10.38
CA ASP A 9 5.90 -9.76 8.95
C ASP A 9 5.34 -11.15 8.63
N PHE A 10 4.66 -11.24 7.50
CA PHE A 10 4.19 -12.50 6.92
C PHE A 10 4.47 -12.49 5.42
N ASP A 11 5.16 -13.51 4.93
CA ASP A 11 5.59 -13.62 3.55
C ASP A 11 5.30 -14.99 2.96
N ILE A 12 4.84 -15.01 1.72
CA ILE A 12 4.68 -16.21 0.89
C ILE A 12 5.74 -16.15 -0.21
N ALA A 13 6.70 -17.07 -0.15
CA ALA A 13 7.74 -17.23 -1.16
C ALA A 13 7.49 -18.50 -1.98
N GLY A 14 7.64 -18.41 -3.30
CA GLY A 14 7.50 -19.54 -4.22
C GLY A 14 6.76 -19.18 -5.49
N GLN A 15 6.72 -20.15 -6.41
CA GLN A 15 6.00 -20.01 -7.67
C GLN A 15 4.61 -20.61 -7.54
N TYR A 16 3.60 -19.76 -7.76
CA TYR A 16 2.18 -20.08 -7.65
C TYR A 16 1.43 -19.48 -8.85
N ASP A 17 0.15 -19.83 -8.96
CA ASP A 17 -0.73 -19.17 -9.91
C ASP A 17 -0.93 -17.68 -9.55
N PRO A 18 -1.18 -16.82 -10.56
CA PRO A 18 -1.21 -15.37 -10.35
C PRO A 18 -2.23 -14.95 -9.30
N MET A 19 -1.84 -13.99 -8.46
CA MET A 19 -2.68 -13.27 -7.50
C MET A 19 -3.29 -14.07 -6.34
N ILE A 20 -3.15 -15.41 -6.30
CA ILE A 20 -3.66 -16.21 -5.18
C ILE A 20 -2.95 -15.86 -3.86
N PRO A 21 -1.60 -15.88 -3.79
CA PRO A 21 -0.90 -15.50 -2.55
C PRO A 21 -1.11 -14.03 -2.19
N ASP A 22 -1.24 -13.16 -3.20
CA ASP A 22 -1.47 -11.73 -3.03
C ASP A 22 -2.83 -11.47 -2.36
N ALA A 23 -3.88 -12.19 -2.78
CA ALA A 23 -5.20 -12.14 -2.18
C ALA A 23 -5.20 -12.68 -0.73
N GLU A 24 -4.41 -13.72 -0.45
CA GLU A 24 -4.26 -14.26 0.92
C GLU A 24 -3.61 -13.23 1.86
N CYS A 25 -2.59 -12.49 1.40
CA CYS A 25 -2.01 -11.40 2.19
C CYS A 25 -3.06 -10.31 2.51
N VAL A 26 -3.90 -9.94 1.55
CA VAL A 26 -4.99 -8.97 1.78
C VAL A 26 -6.01 -9.51 2.79
N GLN A 27 -6.37 -10.79 2.67
CA GLN A 27 -7.26 -11.44 3.62
C GLN A 27 -6.67 -11.48 5.04
N LEU A 28 -5.38 -11.76 5.18
CA LEU A 28 -4.69 -11.76 6.46
C LEU A 28 -4.76 -10.38 7.13
N VAL A 29 -4.49 -9.30 6.37
CA VAL A 29 -4.63 -7.92 6.86
C VAL A 29 -6.04 -7.67 7.37
N HIS A 30 -7.05 -7.99 6.57
CA HIS A 30 -8.44 -7.83 6.96
C HIS A 30 -8.76 -8.61 8.25
N GLN A 31 -8.37 -9.88 8.35
CA GLN A 31 -8.64 -10.70 9.53
C GLN A 31 -7.97 -10.16 10.80
N VAL A 32 -6.71 -9.72 10.70
CA VAL A 32 -5.97 -9.17 11.84
C VAL A 32 -6.63 -7.87 12.31
N LEU A 33 -6.89 -6.91 11.41
CA LEU A 33 -7.47 -5.62 11.78
C LEU A 33 -8.89 -5.76 12.32
N THR A 34 -9.72 -6.63 11.73
CA THR A 34 -11.06 -6.94 12.23
C THR A 34 -11.02 -7.57 13.62
N LYS A 35 -10.10 -8.52 13.88
CA LYS A 35 -9.95 -9.14 15.21
C LYS A 35 -9.43 -8.17 16.27
N LEU A 36 -8.54 -7.25 15.91
CA LEU A 36 -8.09 -6.20 16.83
C LEU A 36 -9.20 -5.21 17.16
N GLY A 37 -10.18 -5.04 16.26
CA GLY A 37 -11.37 -4.23 16.49
C GLY A 37 -11.06 -2.75 16.70
N LEU A 38 -10.08 -2.20 15.97
CA LEU A 38 -9.58 -0.83 16.13
C LEU A 38 -10.45 0.25 15.45
N GLY A 39 -11.63 -0.13 14.96
CA GLY A 39 -12.53 0.71 14.17
C GLY A 39 -12.48 0.36 12.69
N ASP A 40 -13.13 1.19 11.88
CA ASP A 40 -13.17 1.00 10.42
C ASP A 40 -11.77 1.20 9.82
N PHE A 41 -11.50 0.49 8.72
CA PHE A 41 -10.25 0.60 7.97
C PHE A 41 -10.48 0.40 6.48
N THR A 42 -9.53 0.87 5.70
CA THR A 42 -9.46 0.69 4.25
C THR A 42 -8.10 0.11 3.88
N ILE A 43 -8.08 -0.85 2.97
CA ILE A 43 -6.87 -1.40 2.36
C ILE A 43 -6.73 -0.75 0.98
N LYS A 44 -5.83 0.23 0.89
CA LYS A 44 -5.44 0.82 -0.38
C LYS A 44 -4.57 -0.16 -1.14
N ILE A 45 -4.80 -0.30 -2.43
CA ILE A 45 -4.03 -1.18 -3.32
C ILE A 45 -3.61 -0.39 -4.56
N ASN A 46 -2.44 -0.70 -5.07
CA ASN A 46 -1.96 -0.28 -6.39
C ASN A 46 -1.07 -1.37 -6.98
N HIS A 47 -0.54 -1.15 -8.18
CA HIS A 47 0.35 -2.08 -8.86
C HIS A 47 1.51 -1.35 -9.53
N ARG A 48 2.75 -1.83 -9.31
CA ARG A 48 3.97 -1.22 -9.84
C ARG A 48 3.93 -1.01 -11.36
N LYS A 49 3.53 -2.05 -12.10
CA LYS A 49 3.39 -1.98 -13.57
C LYS A 49 2.40 -0.92 -14.05
N ILE A 50 1.36 -0.58 -13.26
CA ILE A 50 0.41 0.48 -13.61
C ILE A 50 1.11 1.84 -13.48
N LEU A 51 1.83 2.08 -12.38
CA LEU A 51 2.62 3.30 -12.21
C LEU A 51 3.64 3.50 -13.34
N ASP A 52 4.39 2.45 -13.68
CA ASP A 52 5.36 2.48 -14.78
C ASP A 52 4.68 2.75 -16.13
N GLY A 53 3.51 2.13 -16.35
CA GLY A 53 2.72 2.32 -17.55
C GLY A 53 2.18 3.74 -17.69
N VAL A 54 1.67 4.33 -16.60
CA VAL A 54 1.18 5.72 -16.55
C VAL A 54 2.33 6.69 -16.80
N PHE A 55 3.49 6.48 -16.17
CA PHE A 55 4.62 7.39 -16.33
C PHE A 55 5.20 7.34 -17.74
N GLY A 56 5.31 6.15 -18.32
CA GLY A 56 5.71 6.00 -19.72
C GLY A 56 4.71 6.67 -20.67
N ALA A 57 3.41 6.48 -20.43
CA ALA A 57 2.32 7.07 -21.21
C ALA A 57 2.30 8.61 -21.15
N CYS A 58 2.54 9.20 -19.97
CA CYS A 58 2.62 10.65 -19.80
C CYS A 58 3.92 11.26 -20.35
N GLY A 59 4.91 10.46 -20.76
CA GLY A 59 6.17 10.95 -21.31
C GLY A 59 7.26 11.23 -20.28
N VAL A 60 7.20 10.59 -19.10
CA VAL A 60 8.29 10.65 -18.13
C VAL A 60 9.52 9.95 -18.73
N PRO A 61 10.72 10.53 -18.65
CA PRO A 61 11.95 9.84 -19.04
C PRO A 61 12.26 8.68 -18.09
N ALA A 62 12.75 7.55 -18.61
CA ALA A 62 12.99 6.34 -17.83
C ALA A 62 13.92 6.58 -16.61
N GLU A 63 14.93 7.42 -16.78
CA GLU A 63 15.87 7.81 -15.71
C GLU A 63 15.21 8.63 -14.59
N LYS A 64 14.05 9.24 -14.85
CA LYS A 64 13.26 10.00 -13.87
C LYS A 64 12.14 9.19 -13.21
N PHE A 65 11.90 7.94 -13.61
CA PHE A 65 10.81 7.12 -13.04
C PHE A 65 10.88 7.03 -11.51
N ARG A 66 12.05 6.68 -10.96
CA ARG A 66 12.24 6.56 -9.51
C ARG A 66 12.05 7.89 -8.78
N PRO A 67 12.72 8.99 -9.18
CA PRO A 67 12.44 10.31 -8.60
C PRO A 67 10.97 10.68 -8.64
N ILE A 68 10.30 10.54 -9.79
CA ILE A 68 8.88 10.94 -9.92
C ILE A 68 7.97 10.06 -9.07
N CYS A 69 8.20 8.75 -9.00
CA CYS A 69 7.47 7.87 -8.08
C CYS A 69 7.61 8.34 -6.63
N SER A 70 8.83 8.71 -6.21
CA SER A 70 9.08 9.22 -4.86
C SER A 70 8.37 10.56 -4.58
N ALA A 71 8.03 11.35 -5.60
CA ALA A 71 7.19 12.53 -5.44
C ALA A 71 5.72 12.13 -5.25
N VAL A 72 5.23 11.20 -6.09
CA VAL A 72 3.86 10.67 -5.98
C VAL A 72 3.61 10.04 -4.61
N ASP A 73 4.58 9.33 -4.04
CA ASP A 73 4.47 8.70 -2.70
C ASP A 73 4.16 9.69 -1.56
N LYS A 74 4.41 11.00 -1.78
CA LYS A 74 4.14 12.06 -0.81
C LYS A 74 2.72 12.61 -0.90
N LEU A 75 1.90 12.18 -1.86
CA LEU A 75 0.49 12.59 -1.99
C LEU A 75 -0.37 12.16 -0.80
N ASP A 76 0.11 11.22 0.02
CA ASP A 76 -0.51 10.84 1.28
C ASP A 76 -0.42 11.94 2.36
N LYS A 77 0.57 12.84 2.25
CA LYS A 77 0.91 13.86 3.26
C LYS A 77 0.87 15.28 2.73
N MET A 78 0.97 15.45 1.41
CA MET A 78 1.11 16.74 0.75
C MET A 78 0.03 16.91 -0.32
N PRO A 79 -0.51 18.12 -0.48
CA PRO A 79 -1.44 18.40 -1.57
C PRO A 79 -0.71 18.27 -2.92
N TRP A 80 -1.50 18.02 -3.97
CA TRP A 80 -0.99 17.87 -5.33
C TRP A 80 -0.11 19.03 -5.78
N GLU A 81 -0.46 20.27 -5.45
CA GLU A 81 0.30 21.45 -5.88
C GLU A 81 1.76 21.41 -5.40
N ASP A 82 1.99 20.93 -4.17
CA ASP A 82 3.34 20.81 -3.63
C ASP A 82 4.10 19.63 -4.26
N VAL A 83 3.42 18.50 -4.48
CA VAL A 83 3.99 17.35 -5.19
C VAL A 83 4.36 17.69 -6.63
N ARG A 84 3.48 18.41 -7.34
CA ARG A 84 3.72 18.94 -8.68
C ARG A 84 4.92 19.87 -8.69
N LYS A 85 5.00 20.79 -7.72
CA LYS A 85 6.13 21.72 -7.59
C LYS A 85 7.44 20.96 -7.39
N GLU A 86 7.46 19.92 -6.56
CA GLU A 86 8.63 19.04 -6.40
C GLU A 86 9.03 18.35 -7.72
N MET A 87 8.05 17.77 -8.44
CA MET A 87 8.30 17.12 -9.73
C MET A 87 8.96 18.07 -10.75
N VAL A 88 8.47 19.31 -10.83
CA VAL A 88 8.94 20.28 -11.82
C VAL A 88 10.23 20.96 -11.36
N MET A 89 10.24 21.53 -10.16
CA MET A 89 11.32 22.42 -9.71
C MET A 89 12.53 21.66 -9.19
N GLU A 90 12.33 20.51 -8.53
CA GLU A 90 13.42 19.75 -7.91
C GLU A 90 13.86 18.59 -8.79
N LYS A 91 12.91 17.92 -9.46
CA LYS A 91 13.19 16.73 -10.29
C LYS A 91 13.28 17.05 -11.78
N GLY A 92 13.03 18.31 -12.16
CA GLY A 92 13.21 18.82 -13.51
C GLY A 92 12.27 18.17 -14.54
N LEU A 93 11.08 17.73 -14.13
CA LEU A 93 10.05 17.22 -15.05
C LEU A 93 9.39 18.37 -15.80
N ASP A 94 8.97 18.12 -17.05
CA ASP A 94 8.14 19.10 -17.77
C ASP A 94 6.80 19.32 -17.05
N GLY A 95 6.35 20.57 -17.01
CA GLY A 95 5.12 20.93 -16.30
C GLY A 95 3.87 20.26 -16.86
N ASN A 96 3.78 20.09 -18.18
CA ASN A 96 2.63 19.43 -18.80
C ASN A 96 2.63 17.93 -18.49
N VAL A 97 3.81 17.30 -18.48
CA VAL A 97 3.95 15.90 -18.08
C VAL A 97 3.53 15.71 -16.62
N ALA A 98 3.92 16.63 -15.72
CA ALA A 98 3.45 16.60 -14.33
C ALA A 98 1.92 16.74 -14.24
N ASP A 99 1.33 17.66 -15.01
CA ASP A 99 -0.13 17.85 -15.05
C ASP A 99 -0.88 16.62 -15.57
N ASP A 100 -0.32 15.94 -16.58
CA ASP A 100 -0.87 14.69 -17.08
C ASP A 100 -0.80 13.57 -16.05
N ILE A 101 0.31 13.41 -15.32
CA ILE A 101 0.41 12.49 -14.18
C ILE A 101 -0.67 12.80 -13.13
N GLY A 102 -0.88 14.08 -12.83
CA GLY A 102 -1.86 14.56 -11.86
C GLY A 102 -3.28 14.06 -12.13
N LYS A 103 -3.68 14.00 -13.41
CA LYS A 103 -4.99 13.48 -13.82
C LYS A 103 -5.20 12.03 -13.39
N TYR A 104 -4.12 11.26 -13.27
CA TYR A 104 -4.15 9.85 -12.92
C TYR A 104 -3.96 9.62 -11.42
N VAL A 105 -2.88 10.14 -10.83
CA VAL A 105 -2.50 9.83 -9.43
C VAL A 105 -3.47 10.35 -8.36
N GLN A 106 -4.38 11.25 -8.74
CA GLN A 106 -5.46 11.73 -7.87
C GLN A 106 -6.72 10.85 -7.91
N GLN A 107 -6.78 9.83 -8.78
CA GLN A 107 -7.92 8.94 -8.88
C GLN A 107 -7.82 7.79 -7.88
N SER A 108 -8.95 7.50 -7.24
CA SER A 108 -9.14 6.30 -6.45
C SER A 108 -10.53 5.73 -6.72
N GLY A 109 -10.69 4.42 -6.60
CA GLY A 109 -11.92 3.73 -6.98
C GLY A 109 -11.81 2.22 -6.78
N ARG A 110 -12.62 1.46 -7.53
CA ARG A 110 -12.64 -0.01 -7.48
C ARG A 110 -12.68 -0.56 -8.92
N ASP A 111 -13.56 -1.52 -9.18
CA ASP A 111 -13.75 -2.14 -10.48
C ASP A 111 -14.04 -1.11 -11.59
N ASP A 112 -14.81 -0.06 -11.27
CA ASP A 112 -15.15 1.02 -12.19
C ASP A 112 -13.92 1.80 -12.69
N LEU A 113 -12.98 2.09 -11.79
CA LEU A 113 -11.73 2.75 -12.13
C LEU A 113 -10.83 1.81 -12.96
N ILE A 114 -10.77 0.52 -12.60
CA ILE A 114 -9.99 -0.46 -13.36
C ILE A 114 -10.49 -0.54 -14.81
N GLU A 115 -11.80 -0.68 -15.01
CA GLU A 115 -12.40 -0.76 -16.34
C GLU A 115 -12.21 0.55 -17.14
N LYS A 116 -12.35 1.69 -16.48
CA LYS A 116 -12.05 3.00 -17.07
C LYS A 116 -10.61 3.07 -17.59
N LEU A 117 -9.63 2.66 -16.79
CA LEU A 117 -8.21 2.72 -17.17
C LEU A 117 -7.83 1.68 -18.22
N LYS A 118 -8.49 0.52 -18.27
CA LYS A 118 -8.31 -0.46 -19.36
C LYS A 118 -8.66 0.15 -20.72
N CYS A 119 -9.70 0.99 -20.76
CA CYS A 119 -10.19 1.65 -21.97
C CYS A 119 -9.55 3.01 -22.23
N ASP A 120 -8.63 3.47 -21.37
CA ASP A 120 -8.00 4.77 -21.51
C ASP A 120 -7.17 4.84 -22.80
N PRO A 121 -7.32 5.89 -23.63
CA PRO A 121 -6.67 5.98 -24.94
C PRO A 121 -5.15 5.87 -24.91
N ILE A 122 -4.50 6.23 -23.81
CA ILE A 122 -3.04 6.23 -23.69
C ILE A 122 -2.57 4.96 -22.96
N LEU A 123 -3.32 4.47 -21.97
CA LEU A 123 -2.94 3.28 -21.21
C LEU A 123 -3.29 1.96 -21.92
N LYS A 124 -4.26 1.95 -22.85
CA LYS A 124 -4.64 0.74 -23.61
C LYS A 124 -3.48 0.11 -24.38
N ASP A 125 -2.56 0.94 -24.86
CA ASP A 125 -1.41 0.52 -25.66
C ASP A 125 -0.17 0.22 -24.79
N SER A 126 -0.24 0.51 -23.48
CA SER A 126 0.82 0.21 -22.53
C SER A 126 0.71 -1.22 -22.00
N ALA A 127 1.55 -2.12 -22.52
CA ALA A 127 1.58 -3.53 -22.10
C ALA A 127 1.80 -3.70 -20.58
N ALA A 128 2.60 -2.83 -19.97
CA ALA A 128 2.83 -2.84 -18.52
C ALA A 128 1.55 -2.44 -17.76
N ALA A 129 0.88 -1.35 -18.17
CA ALA A 129 -0.37 -0.92 -17.54
C ALA A 129 -1.45 -2.00 -17.66
N GLN A 130 -1.64 -2.57 -18.86
CA GLN A 130 -2.64 -3.61 -19.09
C GLN A 130 -2.36 -4.87 -18.27
N ALA A 131 -1.10 -5.30 -18.16
CA ALA A 131 -0.74 -6.44 -17.31
C ALA A 131 -1.04 -6.15 -15.83
N GLY A 132 -0.70 -4.97 -15.32
CA GLY A 132 -1.02 -4.59 -13.95
C GLY A 132 -2.52 -4.45 -13.67
N LEU A 133 -3.30 -3.93 -14.63
CA LEU A 133 -4.76 -3.84 -14.53
C LEU A 133 -5.43 -5.21 -14.57
N ALA A 134 -4.90 -6.15 -15.36
CA ALA A 134 -5.36 -7.53 -15.36
C ALA A 134 -5.05 -8.23 -14.03
N ASP A 135 -3.84 -8.05 -13.49
CA ASP A 135 -3.44 -8.54 -12.17
C ASP A 135 -4.39 -7.98 -11.08
N LEU A 136 -4.70 -6.67 -11.09
CA LEU A 136 -5.66 -6.09 -10.15
C LEU A 136 -7.09 -6.60 -10.32
N THR A 137 -7.56 -6.82 -11.56
CA THR A 137 -8.89 -7.39 -11.80
C THR A 137 -9.02 -8.75 -11.14
N LEU A 138 -8.02 -9.62 -11.36
CA LEU A 138 -7.99 -10.96 -10.78
C LEU A 138 -7.90 -10.91 -9.25
N LEU A 139 -7.10 -9.99 -8.69
CA LEU A 139 -7.00 -9.79 -7.25
C LEU A 139 -8.36 -9.39 -6.65
N PHE A 140 -9.09 -8.46 -7.27
CA PHE A 140 -10.41 -8.03 -6.81
C PHE A 140 -11.43 -9.18 -6.87
N GLU A 141 -11.40 -10.01 -7.92
CA GLU A 141 -12.23 -11.21 -8.03
C GLU A 141 -11.97 -12.20 -6.88
N TYR A 142 -10.70 -12.49 -6.57
CA TYR A 142 -10.35 -13.35 -5.44
C TYR A 142 -10.76 -12.74 -4.11
N CYS A 143 -10.53 -11.43 -3.90
CA CYS A 143 -10.94 -10.74 -2.68
C CYS A 143 -12.47 -10.77 -2.50
N LYS A 144 -13.24 -10.74 -3.59
CA LYS A 144 -14.70 -10.92 -3.55
C LYS A 144 -15.09 -12.34 -3.14
N CYS A 145 -14.42 -13.36 -3.66
CA CYS A 145 -14.61 -14.75 -3.22
C CYS A 145 -14.26 -14.95 -1.74
N LEU A 146 -13.24 -14.24 -1.24
CA LEU A 146 -12.83 -14.27 0.16
C LEU A 146 -13.68 -13.39 1.09
N GLY A 147 -14.62 -12.61 0.53
CA GLY A 147 -15.54 -11.73 1.27
C GLY A 147 -14.86 -10.51 1.89
N VAL A 148 -13.74 -10.04 1.31
CA VAL A 148 -12.97 -8.89 1.82
C VAL A 148 -12.96 -7.71 0.86
N ASP A 149 -13.56 -7.85 -0.32
CA ASP A 149 -13.50 -6.84 -1.38
C ASP A 149 -13.98 -5.46 -0.90
N THR A 150 -15.00 -5.37 -0.05
CA THR A 150 -15.56 -4.08 0.42
C THR A 150 -14.54 -3.19 1.16
N TYR A 151 -13.43 -3.76 1.63
CA TYR A 151 -12.36 -3.04 2.31
C TYR A 151 -11.30 -2.49 1.35
N LEU A 152 -11.32 -2.91 0.08
CA LEU A 152 -10.31 -2.54 -0.91
C LEU A 152 -10.65 -1.24 -1.61
N VAL A 153 -9.63 -0.40 -1.80
CA VAL A 153 -9.67 0.77 -2.68
C VAL A 153 -8.45 0.73 -3.57
N PHE A 154 -8.66 0.75 -4.89
CA PHE A 154 -7.58 1.00 -5.83
C PHE A 154 -7.23 2.49 -5.78
N ASP A 155 -6.02 2.82 -5.34
CA ASP A 155 -5.54 4.19 -5.18
C ASP A 155 -4.29 4.41 -6.04
N MET A 156 -4.42 5.26 -7.07
CA MET A 156 -3.32 5.54 -7.99
C MET A 156 -2.19 6.36 -7.38
N GLY A 157 -2.43 7.05 -6.26
CA GLY A 157 -1.44 7.81 -5.51
C GLY A 157 -0.55 6.92 -4.63
N LEU A 158 -0.91 5.65 -4.42
CA LEU A 158 -0.13 4.73 -3.60
C LEU A 158 1.14 4.27 -4.34
N ALA A 159 2.30 4.84 -4.00
CA ALA A 159 3.58 4.59 -4.66
C ALA A 159 4.70 4.22 -3.67
N ARG A 160 4.46 3.20 -2.83
CA ARG A 160 5.40 2.73 -1.80
C ARG A 160 6.48 1.77 -2.34
N GLY A 161 7.58 1.62 -1.57
CA GLY A 161 8.55 0.52 -1.72
C GLY A 161 9.21 0.41 -3.11
N LEU A 162 9.54 1.57 -3.68
CA LEU A 162 9.99 1.76 -5.07
C LEU A 162 11.29 1.02 -5.43
N ASP A 163 12.02 0.56 -4.43
CA ASP A 163 13.30 -0.10 -4.63
C ASP A 163 13.17 -1.60 -4.88
N TYR A 164 12.07 -2.23 -4.45
CA TYR A 164 11.96 -3.69 -4.47
C TYR A 164 10.59 -4.25 -4.89
N TYR A 165 9.49 -3.50 -4.82
CA TYR A 165 8.20 -4.02 -5.30
C TYR A 165 8.16 -4.11 -6.83
N THR A 166 7.72 -5.27 -7.33
CA THR A 166 7.58 -5.62 -8.75
C THR A 166 6.12 -5.78 -9.18
N GLY A 167 5.20 -5.95 -8.22
CA GLY A 167 3.79 -6.25 -8.46
C GLY A 167 2.84 -5.36 -7.67
N VAL A 168 1.85 -5.98 -7.02
CA VAL A 168 0.89 -5.31 -6.14
C VAL A 168 1.60 -4.62 -4.98
N ILE A 169 1.00 -3.51 -4.53
CA ILE A 169 1.40 -2.73 -3.37
C ILE A 169 0.13 -2.52 -2.56
N TYR A 170 0.18 -2.70 -1.24
CA TYR A 170 -0.95 -2.47 -0.37
C TYR A 170 -0.57 -1.69 0.90
N GLU A 171 -1.52 -0.91 1.37
CA GLU A 171 -1.40 -0.07 2.56
C GLU A 171 -2.75 -0.01 3.30
N ALA A 172 -2.79 -0.44 4.56
CA ALA A 172 -3.99 -0.41 5.38
C ALA A 172 -4.00 0.84 6.27
N ILE A 173 -5.10 1.58 6.23
CA ILE A 173 -5.28 2.84 6.94
C ILE A 173 -6.55 2.73 7.80
N LEU A 174 -6.46 3.12 9.07
CA LEU A 174 -7.62 3.18 9.96
C LEU A 174 -8.39 4.49 9.76
N SER A 175 -9.70 4.38 9.70
CA SER A 175 -10.63 5.50 9.59
C SER A 175 -10.96 6.12 10.95
N ALA A 176 -10.91 5.32 12.03
CA ALA A 176 -11.25 5.77 13.38
C ALA A 176 -10.09 6.51 14.06
N GLY A 177 -10.32 7.79 14.39
CA GLY A 177 -9.34 8.66 15.07
C GLY A 177 -9.30 10.09 14.54
N GLN A 178 -9.97 10.37 13.42
CA GLN A 178 -10.19 11.74 12.94
C GLN A 178 -11.27 12.43 13.79
N THR A 179 -10.94 12.81 15.01
CA THR A 179 -11.64 13.96 15.62
C THR A 179 -11.18 15.20 14.86
N GLU A 180 -12.13 15.99 14.36
CA GLU A 180 -11.98 17.15 13.46
C GLU A 180 -10.97 18.24 13.90
N ASN A 181 -10.28 18.08 15.03
CA ASN A 181 -9.38 19.06 15.65
C ASN A 181 -7.95 18.54 15.97
N GLU A 182 -7.54 17.35 15.50
CA GLU A 182 -6.15 16.90 15.66
C GLU A 182 -5.47 16.72 14.30
N GLU A 183 -4.52 17.60 13.99
CA GLU A 183 -3.58 17.50 12.87
C GLU A 183 -2.77 16.19 13.01
N GLY A 184 -3.26 15.13 12.38
CA GLY A 184 -2.54 13.86 12.32
C GLY A 184 -3.43 12.78 11.73
N SER A 185 -3.38 12.60 10.41
CA SER A 185 -3.97 11.42 9.78
C SER A 185 -3.47 10.18 10.52
N VAL A 186 -4.36 9.28 10.92
CA VAL A 186 -3.95 7.97 11.43
C VAL A 186 -3.19 7.28 10.29
N GLY A 187 -1.86 7.29 10.36
CA GLY A 187 -1.02 6.77 9.28
C GLY A 187 -1.19 5.26 9.11
N SER A 188 -0.63 4.72 8.03
CA SER A 188 -0.70 3.29 7.70
C SER A 188 -0.37 2.34 8.87
N VAL A 189 -1.23 1.36 9.14
CA VAL A 189 -1.02 0.36 10.20
C VAL A 189 -0.47 -0.97 9.69
N ALA A 190 -0.60 -1.22 8.38
CA ALA A 190 0.01 -2.35 7.72
C ALA A 190 0.39 -1.95 6.28
N GLY A 191 1.46 -2.50 5.77
CA GLY A 191 1.88 -2.27 4.39
C GLY A 191 2.65 -3.45 3.83
N GLY A 192 2.64 -3.60 2.52
CA GLY A 192 3.33 -4.71 1.87
C GLY A 192 3.14 -4.70 0.36
N GLY A 193 3.50 -5.81 -0.26
CA GLY A 193 3.43 -5.95 -1.71
C GLY A 193 4.23 -7.13 -2.24
N ARG A 194 4.27 -7.25 -3.57
CA ARG A 194 4.99 -8.30 -4.30
C ARG A 194 6.38 -7.83 -4.75
N TYR A 195 7.42 -8.62 -4.50
CA TYR A 195 8.83 -8.26 -4.71
C TYR A 195 9.67 -9.42 -5.28
N ASP A 196 9.38 -9.84 -6.50
CA ASP A 196 9.93 -11.07 -7.10
C ASP A 196 11.45 -11.03 -7.39
N GLY A 197 12.04 -9.83 -7.38
CA GLY A 197 13.47 -9.62 -7.67
C GLY A 197 14.40 -9.73 -6.47
N LEU A 198 13.87 -9.60 -5.24
CA LEU A 198 14.70 -9.36 -4.05
C LEU A 198 15.60 -10.56 -3.71
N VAL A 199 15.04 -11.77 -3.71
CA VAL A 199 15.80 -13.00 -3.41
C VAL A 199 16.91 -13.23 -4.45
N GLY A 200 16.65 -12.90 -5.71
CA GLY A 200 17.62 -13.06 -6.80
C GLY A 200 18.86 -12.16 -6.65
N MET A 201 18.82 -11.11 -5.83
CA MET A 201 19.98 -10.27 -5.52
C MET A 201 20.99 -10.98 -4.61
N PHE A 202 20.54 -11.96 -3.83
CA PHE A 202 21.36 -12.72 -2.88
C PHE A 202 21.73 -14.12 -3.39
N ASP A 203 20.99 -14.66 -4.35
CA ASP A 203 21.31 -15.95 -4.96
C ASP A 203 22.51 -15.82 -5.92
N PRO A 204 23.61 -16.59 -5.74
CA PRO A 204 24.79 -16.51 -6.62
C PRO A 204 24.50 -16.84 -8.08
N LYS A 205 23.42 -17.58 -8.36
CA LYS A 205 22.98 -17.95 -9.71
C LYS A 205 21.88 -17.02 -10.24
N LYS A 206 21.54 -15.95 -9.49
CA LYS A 206 20.46 -15.00 -9.78
C LYS A 206 19.10 -15.66 -10.02
N LYS A 207 18.85 -16.80 -9.38
CA LYS A 207 17.54 -17.45 -9.44
C LYS A 207 16.52 -16.56 -8.73
N THR A 208 15.49 -16.16 -9.43
CA THR A 208 14.37 -15.41 -8.84
C THR A 208 13.46 -16.37 -8.08
N VAL A 209 12.99 -15.89 -6.93
CA VAL A 209 11.94 -16.55 -6.14
C VAL A 209 10.86 -15.49 -5.95
N PRO A 210 9.68 -15.66 -6.57
CA PRO A 210 8.58 -14.74 -6.38
C PRO A 210 8.19 -14.69 -4.90
N CYS A 211 7.96 -13.48 -4.40
CA CYS A 211 7.61 -13.25 -3.00
C CYS A 211 6.53 -12.18 -2.92
N VAL A 212 5.59 -12.36 -2.00
CA VAL A 212 4.61 -11.34 -1.60
C VAL A 212 4.44 -11.41 -0.09
N GLY A 213 4.30 -10.27 0.56
CA GLY A 213 4.14 -10.25 2.00
C GLY A 213 3.81 -8.90 2.59
N VAL A 214 3.37 -8.94 3.84
CA VAL A 214 2.83 -7.82 4.59
C VAL A 214 3.56 -7.65 5.91
N SER A 215 3.74 -6.40 6.32
CA SER A 215 4.27 -6.00 7.62
C SER A 215 3.25 -5.18 8.38
N PHE A 216 3.04 -5.51 9.66
CA PHE A 216 2.20 -4.74 10.58
C PHE A 216 3.05 -3.82 11.45
N GLY A 217 2.65 -2.56 11.53
CA GLY A 217 3.26 -1.55 12.41
C GLY A 217 2.78 -1.70 13.85
N ILE A 218 3.38 -2.64 14.59
CA ILE A 218 2.95 -3.04 15.94
C ILE A 218 2.86 -1.86 16.92
N GLU A 219 3.85 -0.97 16.94
CA GLU A 219 3.86 0.22 17.80
C GLU A 219 2.64 1.13 17.55
N ARG A 220 2.24 1.29 16.28
CA ARG A 220 1.08 2.11 15.91
C ARG A 220 -0.23 1.44 16.30
N LEU A 221 -0.33 0.13 16.09
CA LEU A 221 -1.49 -0.66 16.53
C LEU A 221 -1.67 -0.58 18.04
N PHE A 222 -0.58 -0.70 18.82
CA PHE A 222 -0.64 -0.55 20.27
C PHE A 222 -1.07 0.86 20.69
N ALA A 223 -0.47 1.91 20.14
CA ALA A 223 -0.83 3.29 20.47
C ALA A 223 -2.33 3.58 20.24
N ILE A 224 -2.90 3.04 19.16
CA ILE A 224 -4.33 3.20 18.84
C ILE A 224 -5.19 2.41 19.81
N GLN A 225 -4.82 1.17 20.12
CA GLN A 225 -5.53 0.35 21.10
C GLN A 225 -5.53 0.99 22.49
N GLU A 226 -4.40 1.56 22.90
CA GLU A 226 -4.23 2.28 24.16
C GLU A 226 -5.12 3.53 24.21
N ARG A 227 -5.17 4.31 23.12
CA ARG A 227 -6.07 5.47 22.99
C ARG A 227 -7.54 5.04 23.09
N LYS A 228 -7.94 3.97 22.40
CA LYS A 228 -9.29 3.42 22.45
C LYS A 228 -9.68 3.02 23.87
N GLN A 229 -8.83 2.28 24.57
CA GLN A 229 -9.07 1.89 25.96
C GLN A 229 -9.18 3.10 26.91
N ARG A 230 -8.35 4.14 26.72
CA ARG A 230 -8.45 5.37 27.52
C ARG A 230 -9.79 6.06 27.33
N ILE A 231 -10.30 6.13 26.09
CA ILE A 231 -11.61 6.73 25.79
C ILE A 231 -12.74 5.91 26.42
N GLU A 232 -12.67 4.57 26.35
CA GLU A 232 -13.72 3.68 26.86
C GLU A 232 -13.73 3.55 28.39
N THR A 233 -12.57 3.62 29.06
CA THR A 233 -12.44 3.27 30.48
C THR A 233 -11.99 4.42 31.39
N GLY A 234 -11.54 5.54 30.82
CA GLY A 234 -11.03 6.69 31.59
C GLY A 234 -9.74 6.45 32.37
N LYS A 235 -9.06 5.30 32.17
CA LYS A 235 -7.81 4.94 32.85
C LYS A 235 -6.70 4.75 31.83
N VAL A 236 -5.51 5.25 32.15
CA VAL A 236 -4.27 4.89 31.44
C VAL A 236 -3.79 3.56 32.02
N CYS A 237 -3.77 2.52 31.19
CA CYS A 237 -3.16 1.24 31.56
C CYS A 237 -1.88 1.10 30.74
N ASP A 238 -0.72 1.00 31.38
CA ASP A 238 0.54 0.65 30.71
C ASP A 238 0.42 -0.77 30.15
N ILE A 239 0.23 -0.89 28.83
CA ILE A 239 0.00 -2.19 28.17
C ILE A 239 1.27 -3.05 28.16
N GLU A 240 2.47 -2.45 28.31
CA GLU A 240 3.73 -3.20 28.51
C GLU A 240 3.62 -4.22 29.66
N SER A 241 2.82 -3.93 30.69
CA SER A 241 2.60 -4.83 31.83
C SER A 241 1.66 -6.01 31.51
N LYS A 242 0.76 -5.87 30.52
CA LYS A 242 -0.24 -6.91 30.19
C LYS A 242 0.17 -7.83 29.05
N ALA A 243 1.00 -7.36 28.11
CA ALA A 243 1.55 -8.23 27.08
C ALA A 243 2.45 -9.33 27.70
N ILE A 244 3.20 -8.99 28.76
CA ILE A 244 3.98 -9.95 29.54
C ILE A 244 3.08 -10.89 30.35
N ALA A 245 1.98 -10.38 30.93
CA ALA A 245 1.05 -11.20 31.70
C ALA A 245 0.26 -12.21 30.85
N ALA A 246 -0.10 -11.87 29.61
CA ALA A 246 -0.77 -12.79 28.70
C ALA A 246 0.14 -13.93 28.22
N TYR A 247 1.46 -13.69 28.14
CA TYR A 247 2.45 -14.73 27.83
C TYR A 247 2.74 -15.62 29.05
N ALA A 248 2.66 -15.08 30.27
CA ALA A 248 2.90 -15.82 31.51
C ALA A 248 1.69 -16.61 32.06
N MET A 249 0.50 -16.46 31.47
CA MET A 249 -0.73 -17.16 31.90
C MET A 249 -1.12 -18.34 30.99
N ASN A 250 -0.31 -18.66 29.99
CA ASN A 250 -0.50 -19.80 29.08
C ASN A 250 0.58 -20.90 29.23
N GLU A 251 1.29 -20.92 30.37
CA GLU A 251 2.05 -22.10 30.84
C GLU A 251 1.38 -22.72 32.08
#